data_AF-A0A840CEJ8-F1
#
_entry.id   AF-A0A840CEJ8-F1
#
_cell.length_a   1.000
_cell.length_b   1.000
_cell.length_c   1.000
_cell.angle_alpha   90.00
_cell.angle_beta   90.00
_cell.angle_gamma   90.00
#
_symmetry.space_group_name_H-M   'P 1'
#
loop_
_entity.id
_entity.type
_entity.pdbx_description
1 polymer ?
#
loop_
_entity_poly.entity_id
_entity_poly.type
_entity_poly.pdbx_seq_one_letter_code
_entity_poly.pdbx_strand_id
1 'polypeptide(L)'
;MTETPPAGGEAPVFGQYLKKRLAEENLNPSRLANLSQVSRTSIGRYISGKIATPNPFQENKILKALDGPEAYLEHYRQFRETGLTHKEALRAQSSEGSETSEVAEASEVLPDASEDSGQSEISRLDGSSRKDRHFRASWAILGLAAIILAPAIPWFLDLAHWRLIESELLADKADEPTKEQQAYETAKESILNSGIHPQFDVVWNKEGATVWLNKIDELPSEAQIEVSRDGITYARASNVANLLPNDQFIVRLNHYAWERPIGPFDFTDEVQALATAAIANSSSEQGGPITCAAGSCEISRYSFCNGNWSKLTLGRSPDTPEVDLDLEACDNVGLLNDCLSTPATLFPTGPLQTIYAELHANQGGTYRFSFKTLPLSFDIKNNGEEAVELTPLPPNVENAPYATAWFSKYTSNSDIRFRMYIGAGSCRVGDLALEDQFSAIYYDADGNGNLRGDLRYFSIPEPSRDFVEITLVGKDSTIFGPYRYRFPSDEIIARAVAATEKPDTFECDRKLVDPFDTKSWYYSCSAPSEYQNIYDWAKVSEIHFGSSPDNLSKIIKIDMSPRQMAVAQADSLSGDQPPVFEYSPPKDSRDLYFKIYYVDGSQGLLQRMTLPEPM
;
A
#
# COMPACT_ATOMS: atom_id res chain seq x y z
N MET A 1 34.25 38.02 27.63
CA MET A 1 32.91 37.94 28.25
C MET A 1 32.05 37.13 27.30
N THR A 2 31.92 35.83 27.53
CA THR A 2 31.10 34.91 26.73
C THR A 2 29.69 34.93 27.31
N GLU A 3 28.75 35.55 26.60
CA GLU A 3 27.33 35.44 26.93
C GLU A 3 26.87 34.00 26.70
N THR A 4 26.28 33.40 27.72
CA THR A 4 25.63 32.08 27.66
C THR A 4 24.56 32.09 26.57
N PRO A 5 24.45 31.06 25.71
CA PRO A 5 23.42 31.03 24.68
C PRO A 5 22.03 31.07 25.34
N PRO A 6 21.08 31.88 24.82
CA PRO A 6 19.78 32.04 25.45
C PRO A 6 18.98 30.74 25.34
N ALA A 7 18.46 30.28 26.48
CA ALA A 7 17.41 29.26 26.53
C ALA A 7 16.13 29.83 25.92
N GLY A 8 15.97 29.71 24.60
CA GLY A 8 14.80 30.14 23.85
C GLY A 8 14.67 29.31 22.58
N GLY A 9 13.44 29.06 22.12
CA GLY A 9 13.17 28.27 20.92
C GLY A 9 13.87 28.78 19.65
N GLU A 10 13.72 28.07 18.53
CA GLU A 10 14.41 28.36 17.25
C GLU A 10 14.21 29.80 16.75
N ALA A 11 13.07 30.41 17.07
CA ALA A 11 12.71 31.76 16.65
C ALA A 11 13.59 32.92 17.19
N PRO A 12 13.85 33.02 18.51
CA PRO A 12 14.83 33.96 19.05
C PRO A 12 16.21 33.87 18.40
N VAL A 13 16.70 32.66 18.13
CA VAL A 13 18.03 32.44 17.55
C VAL A 13 18.09 32.93 16.11
N PHE A 14 17.09 32.57 15.29
CA PHE A 14 17.00 33.06 13.91
C PHE A 14 16.92 34.59 13.85
N GLY A 15 16.08 35.20 14.71
CA GLY A 15 15.94 36.66 14.77
C GLY A 15 17.24 37.37 15.16
N GLN A 16 18.06 36.79 16.05
CA GLN A 16 19.37 37.32 16.41
C GLN A 16 20.38 37.20 15.26
N TYR A 17 20.38 36.07 14.55
CA TYR A 17 21.22 35.88 13.37
C TYR A 17 20.96 36.96 12.33
N LEU A 18 19.70 37.21 12.00
CA LEU A 18 19.32 38.23 11.02
C LEU A 18 19.77 39.64 11.44
N LYS A 19 19.65 39.99 12.72
CA LYS A 19 20.11 41.31 13.22
C LYS A 19 21.62 41.48 13.01
N LYS A 20 22.41 40.46 13.34
CA LYS A 20 23.87 40.51 13.20
C LYS A 20 24.28 40.58 11.73
N ARG A 21 23.75 39.70 10.87
CA ARG A 21 24.08 39.70 9.44
C ARG A 21 23.65 40.98 8.72
N LEU A 22 22.48 41.54 9.04
CA LEU A 22 22.05 42.83 8.49
C LEU A 22 23.01 43.97 8.88
N ALA A 23 23.51 43.97 10.12
CA ALA A 23 24.50 44.95 10.57
C ALA A 23 25.85 44.77 9.86
N GLU A 24 26.31 43.53 9.68
CA GLU A 24 27.58 43.21 9.03
C GLU A 24 27.62 43.57 7.54
N GLU A 25 26.50 43.38 6.84
CA GLU A 25 26.36 43.65 5.41
C GLU A 25 25.83 45.07 5.13
N ASN A 26 25.59 45.88 6.17
CA ASN A 26 24.97 47.20 6.07
C ASN A 26 23.66 47.17 5.26
N LEU A 27 22.85 46.14 5.48
CA LEU A 27 21.57 45.90 4.83
C LEU A 27 20.43 46.31 5.76
N ASN A 28 19.35 46.87 5.18
CA ASN A 28 18.11 47.11 5.90
C ASN A 28 17.07 46.02 5.59
N PRO A 29 16.05 45.82 6.45
CA PRO A 29 15.04 44.77 6.24
C PRO A 29 14.28 44.86 4.91
N SER A 30 14.09 46.06 4.36
CA SER A 30 13.43 46.24 3.05
C SER A 30 14.27 45.71 1.91
N ARG A 31 15.60 45.91 1.97
CA ARG A 31 16.51 45.40 0.95
C ARG A 31 16.64 43.88 1.02
N LEU A 32 16.67 43.31 2.22
CA LEU A 32 16.64 41.86 2.41
C LEU A 32 15.32 41.25 1.91
N ALA A 33 14.19 41.95 2.07
CA ALA A 33 12.89 41.51 1.53
C ALA A 33 12.96 41.33 0.01
N ASN A 34 13.54 42.31 -0.69
CA ASN A 34 13.69 42.27 -2.14
C ASN A 34 14.67 41.17 -2.58
N LEU A 35 15.79 41.00 -1.88
CA LEU A 35 16.81 39.99 -2.22
C LEU A 35 16.32 38.56 -1.97
N SER A 36 15.59 38.33 -0.89
CA SER A 36 15.07 37.01 -0.52
C SER A 36 13.71 36.69 -1.12
N GLN A 37 13.04 37.67 -1.76
CA GLN A 37 11.63 37.57 -2.18
C GLN A 37 10.68 37.16 -1.03
N VAL A 38 11.01 37.54 0.21
CA VAL A 38 10.15 37.34 1.39
C VAL A 38 9.58 38.68 1.81
N SER A 39 8.29 38.73 2.16
CA SER A 39 7.64 39.99 2.51
C SER A 39 8.38 40.74 3.62
N ARG A 40 8.43 42.07 3.51
CA ARG A 40 9.05 42.94 4.54
C ARG A 40 8.42 42.73 5.92
N THR A 41 7.12 42.45 5.96
CA THR A 41 6.38 42.15 7.19
C THR A 41 6.86 40.86 7.84
N SER A 42 7.06 39.80 7.05
CA SER A 42 7.60 38.52 7.53
C SER A 42 9.02 38.68 8.07
N ILE A 43 9.90 39.40 7.36
CA ILE A 43 11.26 39.69 7.83
C ILE A 43 11.24 40.48 9.15
N GLY A 44 10.39 41.50 9.27
CA GLY A 44 10.24 42.25 10.51
C GLY A 44 9.78 41.38 11.68
N ARG A 45 8.90 40.40 11.41
CA ARG A 45 8.45 39.41 12.40
C ARG A 45 9.55 38.43 12.80
N TYR A 46 10.38 37.96 11.86
CA TYR A 46 11.54 37.11 12.15
C TYR A 46 12.58 37.84 13.01
N ILE A 47 12.95 39.06 12.63
CA ILE A 47 13.90 39.90 13.38
C ILE A 47 13.41 40.17 14.82
N SER A 48 12.10 40.34 14.99
CA SER A 48 11.51 40.59 16.33
C SER A 48 11.24 39.32 17.14
N GLY A 49 11.51 38.12 16.59
CA GLY A 49 11.23 36.84 17.26
C GLY A 49 9.74 36.59 17.48
N LYS A 50 8.85 37.25 16.72
CA LYS A 50 7.39 37.17 16.88
C LYS A 50 6.76 35.94 16.20
N ILE A 51 7.52 35.20 15.40
CA ILE A 51 7.10 33.94 14.78
C ILE A 51 7.76 32.83 15.58
N ALA A 52 7.00 31.98 16.27
CA ALA A 52 7.53 30.96 17.18
C ALA A 52 8.33 29.85 16.50
N THR A 53 7.99 29.53 15.24
CA THR A 53 8.69 28.54 14.42
C THR A 53 8.85 29.13 13.02
N PRO A 54 10.08 29.50 12.61
CA PRO A 54 10.28 30.05 11.28
C PRO A 54 9.82 29.10 10.18
N ASN A 55 9.20 29.63 9.13
CA ASN A 55 8.89 28.81 7.96
C ASN A 55 10.21 28.42 7.29
N PRO A 56 10.58 27.12 7.21
CA PRO A 56 11.92 26.70 6.76
C PRO A 56 12.27 27.17 5.35
N PHE A 57 11.27 27.37 4.49
CA PHE A 57 11.48 27.86 3.13
C PHE A 57 11.78 29.36 3.08
N GLN A 58 11.05 30.16 3.86
CA GLN A 58 11.35 31.59 3.98
C GLN A 58 12.70 31.80 4.67
N GLU A 59 13.01 30.98 5.68
CA GLU A 59 14.32 30.94 6.32
C GLU A 59 15.43 30.66 5.31
N ASN A 60 15.32 29.61 4.50
CA ASN A 60 16.30 29.29 3.47
C ASN A 60 16.47 30.41 2.43
N LYS A 61 15.37 31.03 1.96
CA LYS A 61 15.43 32.17 1.04
C LYS A 61 16.17 33.36 1.65
N ILE A 62 15.91 33.65 2.92
CA ILE A 62 16.57 34.73 3.66
C ILE A 62 18.06 34.43 3.86
N LEU A 63 18.40 33.21 4.29
CA LEU A 63 19.78 32.79 4.52
C LEU A 63 20.59 32.79 3.22
N LYS A 64 20.05 32.23 2.12
CA LYS A 64 20.69 32.27 0.79
C LYS A 64 20.94 33.71 0.32
N ALA A 65 20.01 34.61 0.58
CA ALA A 65 20.16 36.03 0.23
C ALA A 65 21.24 36.76 1.06
N LEU A 66 21.52 36.31 2.28
CA LEU A 66 22.52 36.90 3.17
C LEU A 66 23.91 36.30 3.01
N ASP A 67 24.00 34.99 2.79
CA ASP A 67 25.23 34.21 2.93
C ASP A 67 25.66 33.50 1.63
N GLY A 68 24.86 33.65 0.58
CA GLY A 68 25.08 32.99 -0.70
C GLY A 68 24.53 31.56 -0.76
N PRO A 69 24.44 30.98 -1.96
CA PRO A 69 23.74 29.71 -2.19
C PRO A 69 24.48 28.49 -1.62
N GLU A 70 25.81 28.53 -1.48
CA GLU A 70 26.63 27.35 -1.18
C GLU A 70 26.92 27.16 0.32
N ALA A 71 26.98 28.24 1.11
CA ALA A 71 27.48 28.18 2.50
C ALA A 71 26.47 28.58 3.59
N TYR A 72 25.25 29.00 3.20
CA TYR A 72 24.30 29.63 4.12
C TYR A 72 23.86 28.74 5.29
N LEU A 73 23.67 27.43 5.07
CA LEU A 73 23.29 26.50 6.14
C LEU A 73 24.42 26.30 7.14
N GLU A 74 25.66 26.26 6.66
CA GLU A 74 26.82 26.08 7.52
C GLU A 74 27.09 27.31 8.38
N HIS A 75 27.00 28.51 7.78
CA HIS A 75 27.13 29.77 8.52
C HIS A 75 26.07 29.92 9.60
N TYR A 76 24.83 29.53 9.31
CA TYR A 76 23.74 29.60 10.28
C TYR A 76 23.84 28.51 11.36
N ARG A 77 24.25 27.29 11.00
CA ARG A 77 24.53 26.22 11.97
C ARG A 77 25.64 26.64 12.95
N GLN A 78 26.74 27.17 12.42
CA GLN A 78 27.84 27.70 13.21
C GLN A 78 27.35 28.79 14.18
N PHE A 79 26.49 29.70 13.72
CA PHE A 79 25.90 30.71 14.59
C PHE A 79 25.01 30.12 15.69
N ARG A 80 24.20 29.11 15.37
CA ARG A 80 23.33 28.44 16.34
C ARG A 80 24.13 27.79 17.48
N GLU A 81 25.30 27.24 17.15
CA GLU A 81 26.16 26.53 18.10
C GLU A 81 27.05 27.48 18.91
N THR A 82 27.55 28.55 18.29
CA THR A 82 28.58 29.42 18.90
C THR A 82 28.08 30.81 19.29
N GLY A 83 26.94 31.24 18.76
CA GLY A 83 26.46 32.62 18.84
C GLY A 83 27.26 33.61 17.99
N LEU A 84 28.25 33.13 17.20
CA LEU A 84 29.13 33.94 16.36
C LEU A 84 28.79 33.75 14.88
N THR A 85 28.76 34.84 14.13
CA THR A 85 28.65 34.75 12.67
C THR A 85 29.93 34.15 12.09
N HIS A 86 29.87 33.64 10.85
CA HIS A 86 31.07 33.14 10.17
C HIS A 86 32.22 34.18 10.14
N LYS A 87 31.88 35.46 9.92
CA LYS A 87 32.84 36.57 9.90
C LYS A 87 33.42 36.87 11.28
N GLU A 88 32.62 36.76 12.35
CA GLU A 88 33.08 36.87 13.74
C GLU A 88 34.01 35.71 14.12
N ALA A 89 33.67 34.49 13.70
CA ALA A 89 34.46 33.29 13.97
C ALA A 89 35.82 33.31 13.26
N LEU A 90 35.87 33.72 11.98
CA LEU A 90 37.13 33.89 11.25
C LEU A 90 38.04 34.94 11.92
N ARG A 91 37.46 36.02 12.46
CA ARG A 91 38.22 37.03 13.22
C ARG A 91 38.78 36.46 14.51
N ALA A 92 38.00 35.68 15.25
CA ALA A 92 38.44 35.02 16.48
C ALA A 92 39.61 34.04 16.22
N GLN A 93 39.51 33.22 15.16
CA GLN A 93 40.58 32.31 14.75
C GLN A 93 41.84 33.05 14.29
N SER A 94 41.68 34.17 13.58
CA SER A 94 42.83 35.00 13.17
C SER A 94 43.53 35.70 14.35
N SER A 95 42.84 35.91 15.48
CA SER A 95 43.44 36.44 16.70
C SER A 95 44.14 35.38 17.56
N GLU A 96 43.76 34.11 17.44
CA GLU A 96 44.40 32.99 18.16
C GLU A 96 45.61 32.41 17.40
N GLY A 97 45.63 32.47 16.06
CA GLY A 97 46.74 31.96 15.23
C GLY A 97 48.04 32.77 15.24
N SER A 98 48.16 33.81 16.07
CA SER A 98 49.41 34.57 16.26
C SER A 98 50.31 34.01 17.37
N GLU A 99 49.86 33.00 18.12
CA GLU A 99 50.67 32.30 19.11
C GLU A 99 50.67 30.80 18.78
N THR A 100 51.86 30.22 18.60
CA THR A 100 52.17 28.78 18.45
C THR A 100 51.99 28.15 17.05
N SER A 101 53.11 28.04 16.32
CA SER A 101 53.31 27.04 15.28
C SER A 101 54.62 26.32 15.57
N GLU A 102 54.52 25.11 16.13
CA GLU A 102 55.63 24.15 16.18
C GLU A 102 55.08 22.75 15.84
N VAL A 103 55.30 22.42 14.56
CA VAL A 103 55.47 21.13 13.86
C VAL A 103 55.20 19.81 14.62
N ALA A 104 54.38 18.94 14.02
CA ALA A 104 54.56 17.48 14.08
C ALA A 104 54.04 16.79 12.80
N GLU A 105 54.95 16.16 12.07
CA GLU A 105 54.73 15.26 10.92
C GLU A 105 54.22 13.88 11.35
N ALA A 106 53.37 13.29 10.50
CA ALA A 106 52.86 11.92 10.61
C ALA A 106 53.70 10.94 9.75
N SER A 107 53.73 9.66 10.14
CA SER A 107 54.21 8.54 9.32
C SER A 107 53.10 7.49 9.15
N GLU A 108 52.83 7.15 7.90
CA GLU A 108 51.99 6.04 7.42
C GLU A 108 52.75 4.69 7.46
N VAL A 109 52.02 3.61 7.73
CA VAL A 109 52.42 2.23 7.41
C VAL A 109 51.19 1.46 6.89
N LEU A 110 51.28 0.97 5.65
CA LEU A 110 50.45 -0.07 5.04
C LEU A 110 51.00 -1.47 5.40
N PRO A 111 50.19 -2.54 5.25
CA PRO A 111 50.66 -3.60 4.35
C PRO A 111 49.59 -4.29 3.49
N ASP A 112 50.17 -5.03 2.54
CA ASP A 112 49.69 -5.69 1.33
C ASP A 112 48.90 -7.01 1.52
N ALA A 113 48.37 -7.45 0.36
CA ALA A 113 47.51 -8.59 0.05
C ALA A 113 48.10 -10.01 0.24
N SER A 114 47.22 -11.03 0.21
CA SER A 114 47.47 -12.29 -0.53
C SER A 114 46.18 -13.08 -0.79
N GLU A 115 46.05 -13.53 -2.05
CA GLU A 115 45.13 -14.57 -2.55
C GLU A 115 45.70 -15.96 -2.22
N ASP A 116 44.85 -16.99 -2.12
CA ASP A 116 45.25 -18.33 -2.56
C ASP A 116 44.07 -19.21 -3.00
N SER A 117 44.36 -20.09 -3.96
CA SER A 117 43.43 -20.93 -4.71
C SER A 117 43.81 -22.41 -4.55
N GLY A 118 42.85 -23.34 -4.65
CA GLY A 118 43.17 -24.78 -4.58
C GLY A 118 42.04 -25.69 -5.06
N GLN A 119 42.34 -26.48 -6.08
CA GLN A 119 41.51 -27.48 -6.79
C GLN A 119 41.84 -28.93 -6.38
N SER A 120 40.97 -29.86 -6.83
CA SER A 120 41.16 -31.32 -7.08
C SER A 120 40.91 -32.27 -5.87
N GLU A 121 40.45 -33.53 -5.98
CA GLU A 121 40.39 -34.50 -7.08
C GLU A 121 39.49 -35.74 -6.72
N ILE A 122 38.85 -36.33 -7.74
CA ILE A 122 38.58 -37.76 -8.10
C ILE A 122 38.56 -38.88 -7.02
N SER A 123 37.56 -39.80 -7.10
CA SER A 123 37.75 -41.27 -7.06
C SER A 123 36.52 -42.09 -7.51
N ARG A 124 36.79 -43.08 -8.38
CA ARG A 124 35.94 -44.14 -8.95
C ARG A 124 36.34 -45.49 -8.33
N LEU A 125 35.45 -46.49 -8.36
CA LEU A 125 35.62 -47.97 -8.47
C LEU A 125 34.52 -48.65 -7.62
N ASP A 126 34.01 -49.87 -7.84
CA ASP A 126 33.77 -50.78 -8.97
C ASP A 126 33.10 -52.04 -8.37
N GLY A 127 32.40 -52.85 -9.18
CA GLY A 127 32.41 -54.31 -8.99
C GLY A 127 31.17 -55.09 -8.50
N SER A 128 30.43 -55.66 -9.48
CA SER A 128 29.93 -57.07 -9.59
C SER A 128 28.96 -57.65 -8.52
N SER A 129 28.11 -58.67 -8.71
CA SER A 129 28.00 -59.78 -9.67
C SER A 129 26.59 -60.42 -9.47
N ARG A 130 25.79 -60.73 -10.52
CA ARG A 130 25.66 -62.03 -11.24
C ARG A 130 24.55 -62.98 -10.74
N LYS A 131 23.65 -63.34 -11.68
CA LYS A 131 22.97 -64.65 -11.99
C LYS A 131 21.44 -64.53 -12.15
N ASP A 132 20.88 -64.66 -13.36
CA ASP A 132 20.60 -65.88 -14.15
C ASP A 132 19.47 -66.78 -13.59
N ARG A 133 18.27 -66.79 -14.20
CA ARG A 133 17.84 -67.78 -15.24
C ARG A 133 16.33 -67.79 -15.56
N HIS A 134 16.09 -68.11 -16.83
CA HIS A 134 14.87 -68.35 -17.62
C HIS A 134 13.88 -69.44 -17.14
N PHE A 135 12.60 -69.31 -17.52
CA PHE A 135 11.81 -70.14 -18.49
C PHE A 135 10.30 -69.73 -18.44
N ARG A 136 9.66 -69.14 -19.47
CA ARG A 136 8.83 -69.73 -20.57
C ARG A 136 7.94 -70.93 -20.15
N ALA A 137 6.68 -71.14 -20.56
CA ALA A 137 5.67 -70.42 -21.35
C ALA A 137 4.35 -71.25 -21.36
N SER A 138 3.20 -70.56 -21.40
CA SER A 138 1.94 -70.77 -22.18
C SER A 138 1.11 -72.08 -22.22
N TRP A 139 -0.20 -71.84 -22.49
CA TRP A 139 -1.30 -72.69 -23.04
C TRP A 139 -2.24 -73.35 -22.00
N ALA A 140 -3.54 -73.60 -22.21
CA ALA A 140 -4.73 -73.00 -22.85
C ALA A 140 -5.88 -74.05 -22.79
N ILE A 141 -7.15 -73.61 -22.70
CA ILE A 141 -8.38 -74.22 -23.31
C ILE A 141 -9.25 -75.30 -22.56
N LEU A 142 -10.52 -74.90 -22.33
CA LEU A 142 -11.88 -75.52 -22.46
C LEU A 142 -12.27 -76.92 -21.93
N GLY A 143 -13.52 -77.02 -21.44
CA GLY A 143 -14.42 -78.17 -21.76
C GLY A 143 -15.49 -78.55 -20.72
N LEU A 144 -16.76 -78.60 -21.15
CA LEU A 144 -18.02 -78.80 -20.41
C LEU A 144 -18.61 -80.23 -20.55
N ALA A 145 -19.64 -80.57 -19.73
CA ALA A 145 -20.72 -81.59 -19.90
C ALA A 145 -20.41 -83.07 -19.50
N ALA A 146 -21.33 -83.95 -19.01
CA ALA A 146 -22.71 -83.93 -18.52
C ALA A 146 -23.12 -85.35 -18.01
N ILE A 147 -23.88 -85.43 -16.90
CA ILE A 147 -25.16 -86.18 -16.66
C ILE A 147 -25.33 -87.64 -17.12
N ILE A 148 -25.77 -88.53 -16.21
CA ILE A 148 -26.54 -89.77 -16.48
C ILE A 148 -27.58 -90.09 -15.35
N LEU A 149 -28.87 -90.07 -15.74
CA LEU A 149 -30.09 -90.89 -15.36
C LEU A 149 -30.59 -90.92 -13.89
N ALA A 150 -31.80 -90.48 -13.46
CA ALA A 150 -33.22 -90.75 -13.85
C ALA A 150 -33.70 -92.20 -13.58
N PRO A 151 -35.00 -92.56 -13.29
CA PRO A 151 -36.24 -91.79 -13.00
C PRO A 151 -37.21 -92.44 -11.93
N ALA A 152 -38.47 -91.94 -11.84
CA ALA A 152 -39.73 -92.56 -11.33
C ALA A 152 -39.93 -92.64 -9.78
N ILE A 153 -41.05 -92.26 -9.14
CA ILE A 153 -42.46 -92.05 -9.51
C ILE A 153 -43.12 -91.05 -8.51
N PRO A 154 -44.08 -90.22 -8.97
CA PRO A 154 -44.82 -89.22 -8.19
C PRO A 154 -45.94 -89.86 -7.37
N TRP A 155 -46.35 -89.25 -6.23
CA TRP A 155 -47.70 -89.29 -5.59
C TRP A 155 -47.76 -88.62 -4.19
N PHE A 156 -46.89 -87.63 -3.91
CA PHE A 156 -46.91 -86.86 -2.64
C PHE A 156 -46.93 -85.34 -2.85
N LEU A 157 -47.36 -84.89 -4.04
CA LEU A 157 -47.36 -83.49 -4.48
C LEU A 157 -48.72 -82.79 -4.31
N ASP A 158 -49.34 -82.86 -3.13
CA ASP A 158 -50.55 -82.05 -2.90
C ASP A 158 -50.69 -81.41 -1.50
N LEU A 159 -49.69 -81.57 -0.63
CA LEU A 159 -49.64 -80.88 0.68
C LEU A 159 -48.35 -80.10 0.93
N ALA A 160 -47.28 -80.41 0.19
CA ALA A 160 -46.01 -79.67 0.27
C ALA A 160 -45.97 -78.43 -0.63
N HIS A 161 -46.73 -78.41 -1.74
CA HIS A 161 -46.75 -77.25 -2.66
C HIS A 161 -47.47 -76.03 -2.07
N TRP A 162 -48.46 -76.23 -1.19
CA TRP A 162 -49.14 -75.11 -0.53
C TRP A 162 -48.30 -74.45 0.57
N ARG A 163 -47.46 -75.22 1.28
CA ARG A 163 -46.55 -74.68 2.30
C ARG A 163 -45.28 -74.06 1.70
N LEU A 164 -44.84 -74.48 0.52
CA LEU A 164 -43.69 -73.86 -0.14
C LEU A 164 -44.03 -72.48 -0.72
N ILE A 165 -45.22 -72.33 -1.29
CA ILE A 165 -45.71 -71.03 -1.79
C ILE A 165 -45.95 -70.05 -0.63
N GLU A 166 -46.44 -70.53 0.52
CA GLU A 166 -46.60 -69.69 1.71
C GLU A 166 -45.26 -69.32 2.37
N SER A 167 -44.23 -70.18 2.29
CA SER A 167 -42.87 -69.84 2.74
C SER A 167 -42.10 -68.94 1.76
N GLU A 168 -42.34 -69.05 0.46
CA GLU A 168 -41.75 -68.12 -0.53
C GLU A 168 -42.43 -66.75 -0.50
N LEU A 169 -43.76 -66.67 -0.31
CA LEU A 169 -44.46 -65.39 -0.11
C LEU A 169 -44.19 -64.72 1.25
N LEU A 170 -43.77 -65.47 2.27
CA LEU A 170 -43.33 -64.92 3.56
C LEU A 170 -41.83 -64.64 3.62
N ALA A 171 -41.01 -65.32 2.82
CA ALA A 171 -39.59 -65.00 2.63
C ALA A 171 -39.41 -63.74 1.77
N ASP A 172 -40.24 -63.54 0.72
CA ASP A 172 -40.22 -62.31 -0.09
C ASP A 172 -40.73 -61.07 0.66
N LYS A 173 -41.36 -61.23 1.84
CA LYS A 173 -41.74 -60.12 2.73
C LYS A 173 -40.76 -59.87 3.89
N ALA A 174 -39.76 -60.73 4.05
CA ALA A 174 -38.75 -60.59 5.10
C ALA A 174 -37.50 -59.83 4.63
N ASP A 175 -37.35 -59.61 3.32
CA ASP A 175 -36.22 -58.89 2.72
C ASP A 175 -36.62 -57.51 2.17
N GLU A 176 -37.79 -56.96 2.52
CA GLU A 176 -38.00 -55.53 2.33
C GLU A 176 -37.19 -54.80 3.41
N PRO A 177 -36.07 -54.11 3.04
CA PRO A 177 -35.32 -53.35 4.03
C PRO A 177 -36.28 -52.41 4.73
N THR A 178 -36.20 -52.37 6.07
CA THR A 178 -37.03 -51.44 6.85
C THR A 178 -36.84 -50.03 6.31
N LYS A 179 -37.82 -49.13 6.47
CA LYS A 179 -37.64 -47.72 6.07
C LYS A 179 -36.34 -47.12 6.62
N GLU A 180 -35.89 -47.60 7.77
CA GLU A 180 -34.63 -47.25 8.41
C GLU A 180 -33.40 -47.88 7.72
N GLN A 181 -33.46 -49.13 7.25
CA GLN A 181 -32.41 -49.74 6.42
C GLN A 181 -32.36 -49.13 5.01
N GLN A 182 -33.49 -48.79 4.41
CA GLN A 182 -33.54 -48.03 3.17
C GLN A 182 -32.95 -46.63 3.37
N ALA A 183 -33.27 -45.95 4.47
CA ALA A 183 -32.66 -44.68 4.82
C ALA A 183 -31.15 -44.82 5.11
N TYR A 184 -30.71 -45.93 5.72
CA TYR A 184 -29.30 -46.25 5.95
C TYR A 184 -28.54 -46.44 4.64
N GLU A 185 -29.02 -47.33 3.76
CA GLU A 185 -28.37 -47.57 2.46
C GLU A 185 -28.49 -46.36 1.54
N THR A 186 -29.58 -45.58 1.59
CA THR A 186 -29.71 -44.31 0.87
C THR A 186 -28.75 -43.26 1.41
N ALA A 187 -28.59 -43.11 2.73
CA ALA A 187 -27.63 -42.16 3.31
C ALA A 187 -26.19 -42.59 3.02
N LYS A 188 -25.89 -43.89 3.10
CA LYS A 188 -24.59 -44.48 2.77
C LYS A 188 -24.27 -44.34 1.29
N GLU A 189 -25.18 -44.69 0.39
CA GLU A 189 -25.01 -44.48 -1.06
C GLU A 189 -25.01 -43.01 -1.43
N SER A 190 -25.77 -42.14 -0.76
CA SER A 190 -25.71 -40.70 -0.99
C SER A 190 -24.32 -40.18 -0.59
N ILE A 191 -23.83 -40.45 0.62
CA ILE A 191 -22.47 -40.04 1.04
C ILE A 191 -21.37 -40.62 0.13
N LEU A 192 -21.53 -41.86 -0.34
CA LEU A 192 -20.53 -42.52 -1.21
C LEU A 192 -20.62 -42.13 -2.70
N ASN A 193 -21.82 -41.85 -3.23
CA ASN A 193 -22.07 -41.66 -4.67
C ASN A 193 -22.53 -40.25 -5.06
N SER A 194 -23.14 -39.47 -4.16
CA SER A 194 -23.75 -38.16 -4.49
C SER A 194 -22.79 -36.98 -4.34
N GLY A 195 -21.61 -37.16 -3.76
CA GLY A 195 -20.75 -36.03 -3.42
C GLY A 195 -21.43 -35.09 -2.42
N ILE A 196 -22.36 -35.58 -1.59
CA ILE A 196 -22.77 -34.89 -0.37
C ILE A 196 -21.58 -34.93 0.59
N HIS A 197 -20.66 -34.01 0.35
CA HIS A 197 -19.60 -33.68 1.28
C HIS A 197 -20.28 -33.00 2.47
N PRO A 198 -20.12 -33.50 3.73
CA PRO A 198 -20.39 -32.68 4.89
C PRO A 198 -19.83 -31.28 4.64
N GLN A 199 -20.71 -30.27 4.63
CA GLN A 199 -20.29 -28.91 4.35
C GLN A 199 -19.62 -28.38 5.61
N PHE A 200 -18.30 -28.22 5.53
CA PHE A 200 -17.54 -27.55 6.57
C PHE A 200 -17.43 -26.08 6.23
N ASP A 201 -17.75 -25.22 7.20
CA ASP A 201 -17.33 -23.82 7.19
C ASP A 201 -16.16 -23.67 8.15
N VAL A 202 -15.09 -23.02 7.70
CA VAL A 202 -13.96 -22.70 8.57
C VAL A 202 -13.83 -21.19 8.65
N VAL A 203 -13.81 -20.67 9.87
CA VAL A 203 -13.67 -19.23 10.15
C VAL A 203 -12.43 -19.03 10.97
N TRP A 204 -11.56 -18.11 10.55
CA TRP A 204 -10.45 -17.65 11.37
C TRP A 204 -10.94 -16.56 12.33
N ASN A 205 -10.73 -16.74 13.62
CA ASN A 205 -11.05 -15.76 14.65
C ASN A 205 -9.86 -15.56 15.60
N LYS A 206 -10.05 -14.76 16.67
CA LYS A 206 -9.02 -14.48 17.68
C LYS A 206 -8.55 -15.73 18.45
N GLU A 207 -9.33 -16.81 18.41
CA GLU A 207 -9.02 -18.08 19.06
C GLU A 207 -8.27 -19.02 18.10
N GLY A 208 -8.54 -18.95 16.79
CA GLY A 208 -7.84 -19.71 15.75
C GLY A 208 -8.78 -20.04 14.58
N ALA A 209 -8.42 -21.05 13.77
CA ALA A 209 -9.35 -21.60 12.78
C ALA A 209 -10.40 -22.47 13.49
N THR A 210 -11.66 -22.06 13.41
CA THR A 210 -12.81 -22.77 13.98
C THR A 210 -13.58 -23.48 12.87
N VAL A 211 -13.78 -24.80 13.00
CA VAL A 211 -14.58 -25.60 12.07
C VAL A 211 -16.02 -25.70 12.55
N TRP A 212 -16.93 -25.42 11.63
CA TRP A 212 -18.36 -25.61 11.74
C TRP A 212 -18.77 -26.69 10.76
N LEU A 213 -19.45 -27.72 11.25
CA LEU A 213 -20.11 -28.66 10.37
C LEU A 213 -21.55 -28.19 10.14
N ASN A 214 -21.85 -27.80 8.90
CA ASN A 214 -23.21 -27.47 8.50
C ASN A 214 -24.08 -28.73 8.47
N LYS A 215 -25.37 -28.52 8.77
CA LYS A 215 -26.35 -29.61 8.84
C LYS A 215 -26.44 -30.30 7.48
N ILE A 216 -26.35 -31.63 7.47
CA ILE A 216 -26.68 -32.43 6.31
C ILE A 216 -28.21 -32.52 6.27
N ASP A 217 -28.83 -31.84 5.30
CA ASP A 217 -30.29 -31.68 5.21
C ASP A 217 -31.04 -33.02 5.07
N GLU A 218 -30.36 -34.09 4.66
CA GLU A 218 -30.91 -35.43 4.45
C GLU A 218 -30.67 -36.41 5.61
N LEU A 219 -30.09 -35.98 6.75
CA LEU A 219 -29.90 -36.88 7.89
C LEU A 219 -31.23 -37.20 8.60
N PRO A 220 -31.48 -38.47 8.98
CA PRO A 220 -32.54 -38.81 9.91
C PRO A 220 -32.43 -37.97 11.19
N SER A 221 -33.56 -37.54 11.75
CA SER A 221 -33.60 -36.64 12.92
C SER A 221 -32.88 -37.18 14.17
N GLU A 222 -32.58 -38.47 14.19
CA GLU A 222 -31.96 -39.18 15.30
C GLU A 222 -30.54 -39.70 14.98
N ALA A 223 -30.01 -39.35 13.80
CA ALA A 223 -28.59 -39.54 13.47
C ALA A 223 -27.74 -38.45 14.11
N GLN A 224 -26.61 -38.84 14.68
CA GLN A 224 -25.59 -37.98 15.27
C GLN A 224 -24.32 -38.04 14.43
N ILE A 225 -23.71 -36.88 14.20
CA ILE A 225 -22.41 -36.78 13.57
C ILE A 225 -21.34 -36.68 14.66
N GLU A 226 -20.45 -37.65 14.68
CA GLU A 226 -19.24 -37.63 15.50
C GLU A 226 -18.07 -37.17 14.64
N VAL A 227 -17.39 -36.12 15.09
CA VAL A 227 -16.12 -35.68 14.53
C VAL A 227 -15.05 -36.06 15.53
N SER A 228 -14.03 -36.80 15.11
CA SER A 228 -12.84 -37.02 15.93
C SER A 228 -11.65 -36.29 15.35
N ARG A 229 -10.92 -35.58 16.23
CA ARG A 229 -9.64 -34.94 15.95
C ARG A 229 -8.56 -35.67 16.74
N ASP A 230 -7.56 -36.21 16.06
CA ASP A 230 -6.44 -36.96 16.67
C ASP A 230 -6.89 -38.00 17.71
N GLY A 231 -8.01 -38.67 17.43
CA GLY A 231 -8.61 -39.68 18.30
C GLY A 231 -9.50 -39.16 19.43
N ILE A 232 -9.65 -37.84 19.61
CA ILE A 232 -10.60 -37.23 20.55
C ILE A 232 -11.94 -37.02 19.84
N THR A 233 -13.00 -37.70 20.28
CA THR A 233 -14.35 -37.58 19.71
C THR A 233 -15.13 -36.41 20.30
N TYR A 234 -15.65 -35.55 19.43
CA TYR A 234 -16.53 -34.43 19.77
C TYR A 234 -17.97 -34.83 19.43
N ALA A 235 -18.79 -35.02 20.48
CA ALA A 235 -20.14 -35.59 20.38
C ALA A 235 -21.19 -34.67 19.71
N ARG A 236 -20.82 -33.40 19.42
CA ARG A 236 -21.60 -32.46 18.60
C ARG A 236 -20.63 -31.58 17.84
N ALA A 237 -20.63 -31.71 16.51
CA ALA A 237 -19.73 -31.03 15.59
C ALA A 237 -19.86 -29.49 15.53
N SER A 238 -20.55 -28.87 16.49
CA SER A 238 -20.91 -27.46 16.40
C SER A 238 -19.75 -26.50 16.69
N ASN A 239 -18.59 -26.94 17.20
CA ASN A 239 -17.40 -26.08 17.39
C ASN A 239 -16.13 -26.91 17.67
N VAL A 240 -15.16 -26.92 16.75
CA VAL A 240 -13.76 -27.33 17.03
C VAL A 240 -12.87 -26.10 16.83
N ALA A 241 -12.32 -25.55 17.92
CA ALA A 241 -11.86 -24.16 17.96
C ALA A 241 -10.36 -23.90 17.68
N ASN A 242 -9.54 -24.90 17.35
CA ASN A 242 -8.09 -24.70 17.18
C ASN A 242 -7.46 -25.71 16.22
N LEU A 243 -7.66 -25.53 14.91
CA LEU A 243 -7.02 -26.40 13.91
C LEU A 243 -5.52 -26.21 13.86
N LEU A 244 -4.77 -27.29 14.00
CA LEU A 244 -3.34 -27.35 13.73
C LEU A 244 -3.09 -28.05 12.39
N PRO A 245 -1.97 -27.72 11.72
CA PRO A 245 -1.54 -28.47 10.55
C PRO A 245 -1.37 -29.95 10.93
N ASN A 246 -1.87 -30.84 10.07
CA ASN A 246 -1.88 -32.30 10.25
C ASN A 246 -2.87 -32.89 11.26
N ASP A 247 -3.72 -32.07 11.90
CA ASP A 247 -4.86 -32.60 12.67
C ASP A 247 -5.68 -33.54 11.76
N GLN A 248 -5.93 -34.77 12.20
CA GLN A 248 -6.76 -35.70 11.43
C GLN A 248 -8.25 -35.45 11.69
N PHE A 249 -9.04 -35.29 10.62
CA PHE A 249 -10.48 -35.05 10.70
C PHE A 249 -11.26 -36.28 10.23
N ILE A 250 -11.73 -37.05 11.20
CA ILE A 250 -12.51 -38.25 10.93
C ILE A 250 -13.97 -38.03 11.30
N VAL A 251 -14.87 -38.25 10.35
CA VAL A 251 -16.33 -38.18 10.56
C VAL A 251 -16.92 -39.59 10.64
N ARG A 252 -17.81 -39.79 11.62
CA ARG A 252 -18.64 -40.98 11.76
C ARG A 252 -20.09 -40.58 11.94
N LEU A 253 -21.00 -41.35 11.34
CA LEU A 253 -22.44 -41.17 11.53
C LEU A 253 -22.98 -42.29 12.39
N ASN A 254 -23.57 -41.91 13.53
CA ASN A 254 -24.12 -42.84 14.50
C ASN A 254 -25.63 -42.63 14.56
N HIS A 255 -26.41 -43.69 14.51
CA HIS A 255 -27.85 -43.64 14.76
C HIS A 255 -28.17 -44.74 15.76
N TYR A 256 -29.01 -44.44 16.75
CA TYR A 256 -29.34 -45.40 17.82
C TYR A 256 -29.96 -46.71 17.28
N ALA A 257 -30.65 -46.64 16.14
CA ALA A 257 -31.24 -47.80 15.46
C ALA A 257 -30.27 -48.54 14.52
N TRP A 258 -29.10 -47.99 14.21
CA TRP A 258 -28.11 -48.67 13.36
C TRP A 258 -27.18 -49.52 14.21
N GLU A 259 -27.06 -50.80 13.86
CA GLU A 259 -26.16 -51.73 14.58
C GLU A 259 -24.68 -51.34 14.47
N ARG A 260 -24.32 -50.53 13.46
CA ARG A 260 -22.95 -50.08 13.22
C ARG A 260 -22.89 -48.63 12.71
N PRO A 261 -21.86 -47.87 13.12
CA PRO A 261 -21.61 -46.53 12.58
C PRO A 261 -21.26 -46.57 11.08
N ILE A 262 -21.62 -45.51 10.35
CA ILE A 262 -21.15 -45.30 8.97
C ILE A 262 -19.87 -44.46 9.01
N GLY A 263 -18.81 -44.92 8.33
CA GLY A 263 -17.47 -44.35 8.36
C GLY A 263 -16.43 -45.34 8.92
N PRO A 264 -15.21 -44.90 9.27
CA PRO A 264 -14.72 -43.52 9.29
C PRO A 264 -14.53 -42.94 7.89
N PHE A 265 -14.88 -41.66 7.73
CA PHE A 265 -14.55 -40.87 6.55
C PHE A 265 -13.47 -39.86 6.92
N ASP A 266 -12.38 -39.83 6.14
CA ASP A 266 -11.28 -38.89 6.34
C ASP A 266 -11.56 -37.63 5.51
N PHE A 267 -11.70 -36.50 6.20
CA PHE A 267 -11.90 -35.16 5.63
C PHE A 267 -10.73 -34.23 5.95
N THR A 268 -9.56 -34.81 6.26
CA THR A 268 -8.38 -34.05 6.67
C THR A 268 -7.98 -33.05 5.58
N ASP A 269 -7.88 -33.48 4.32
CA ASP A 269 -7.45 -32.62 3.23
C ASP A 269 -8.44 -31.46 2.98
N GLU A 270 -9.75 -31.72 3.04
CA GLU A 270 -10.79 -30.71 2.87
C GLU A 270 -10.78 -29.66 4.00
N VAL A 271 -10.70 -30.12 5.26
CA VAL A 271 -10.67 -29.21 6.42
C VAL A 271 -9.39 -28.38 6.42
N GLN A 272 -8.24 -28.97 6.07
CA GLN A 272 -6.96 -28.27 5.97
C GLN A 272 -6.98 -27.23 4.84
N ALA A 273 -7.59 -27.54 3.69
CA ALA A 273 -7.78 -26.59 2.59
C ALA A 273 -8.68 -25.41 2.98
N LEU A 274 -9.79 -25.68 3.68
CA LEU A 274 -10.69 -24.63 4.19
C LEU A 274 -10.04 -23.76 5.27
N ALA A 275 -9.25 -24.35 6.17
CA ALA A 275 -8.48 -23.62 7.16
C ALA A 275 -7.47 -22.66 6.50
N THR A 276 -6.75 -23.15 5.48
CA THR A 276 -5.81 -22.34 4.70
C THR A 276 -6.52 -21.16 4.02
N ALA A 277 -7.70 -21.39 3.42
CA ALA A 277 -8.49 -20.35 2.79
C ALA A 277 -9.02 -19.31 3.80
N ALA A 278 -9.46 -19.75 4.98
CA ALA A 278 -9.94 -18.87 6.05
C ALA A 278 -8.83 -17.95 6.59
N ILE A 279 -7.61 -18.49 6.77
CA ILE A 279 -6.43 -17.71 7.14
C ILE A 279 -6.11 -16.67 6.06
N ALA A 280 -6.08 -17.09 4.79
CA ALA A 280 -5.78 -16.20 3.67
C ALA A 280 -6.80 -15.04 3.56
N ASN A 281 -8.08 -15.36 3.68
CA ASN A 281 -9.16 -14.37 3.60
C ASN A 281 -9.09 -13.37 4.75
N SER A 282 -8.96 -13.84 6.00
CA SER A 282 -8.83 -12.96 7.16
C SER A 282 -7.57 -12.08 7.09
N SER A 283 -6.48 -12.59 6.50
CA SER A 283 -5.23 -11.84 6.28
C SER A 283 -5.31 -10.76 5.20
N SER A 284 -6.45 -10.65 4.53
CA SER A 284 -6.74 -9.61 3.53
C SER A 284 -7.75 -8.56 4.02
N GLU A 285 -8.27 -8.73 5.24
CA GLU A 285 -9.25 -7.82 5.84
C GLU A 285 -8.58 -6.82 6.79
N GLN A 286 -9.12 -5.59 6.84
CA GLN A 286 -8.62 -4.57 7.76
C GLN A 286 -8.84 -5.03 9.21
N GLY A 287 -7.75 -5.15 9.97
CA GLY A 287 -7.80 -5.65 11.36
C GLY A 287 -7.74 -7.17 11.49
N GLY A 288 -7.38 -7.86 10.40
CA GLY A 288 -7.07 -9.29 10.38
C GLY A 288 -5.78 -9.66 11.12
N PRO A 289 -5.45 -10.96 11.22
CA PRO A 289 -4.24 -11.45 11.89
C PRO A 289 -2.95 -10.92 11.23
N ILE A 290 -2.98 -10.76 9.91
CA ILE A 290 -1.96 -10.13 9.09
C ILE A 290 -2.69 -9.10 8.24
N THR A 291 -2.27 -7.85 8.25
CA THR A 291 -2.84 -6.83 7.38
C THR A 291 -1.70 -6.12 6.67
N CYS A 292 -1.52 -6.37 5.36
CA CYS A 292 -0.50 -5.68 4.56
C CYS A 292 -1.13 -4.66 3.61
N ALA A 293 -0.46 -3.52 3.46
CA ALA A 293 -0.72 -2.53 2.42
C ALA A 293 0.60 -2.05 1.83
N ALA A 294 0.56 -1.18 0.82
CA ALA A 294 1.78 -0.75 0.16
C ALA A 294 2.77 -0.12 1.17
N GLY A 295 3.91 -0.78 1.36
CA GLY A 295 5.02 -0.39 2.23
C GLY A 295 4.92 -0.82 3.69
N SER A 296 3.84 -1.46 4.14
CA SER A 296 3.75 -1.93 5.53
C SER A 296 2.93 -3.21 5.68
N CYS A 297 3.30 -4.01 6.68
CA CYS A 297 2.47 -5.09 7.20
C CYS A 297 2.33 -4.94 8.72
N GLU A 298 1.08 -5.05 9.18
CA GLU A 298 0.70 -5.15 10.58
C GLU A 298 0.43 -6.60 10.91
N ILE A 299 1.04 -7.12 11.97
CA ILE A 299 0.86 -8.51 12.39
C ILE A 299 0.38 -8.52 13.83
N SER A 300 -0.85 -8.99 14.02
CA SER A 300 -1.45 -9.07 15.34
C SER A 300 -1.00 -10.35 16.03
N ARG A 301 0.08 -10.29 16.83
CA ARG A 301 0.55 -11.46 17.60
C ARG A 301 -0.55 -12.08 18.46
N TYR A 302 -1.44 -11.24 18.99
CA TYR A 302 -2.60 -11.69 19.76
C TYR A 302 -3.49 -12.68 18.99
N SER A 303 -3.69 -12.47 17.69
CA SER A 303 -4.48 -13.37 16.84
C SER A 303 -3.83 -14.74 16.63
N PHE A 304 -2.54 -14.87 16.95
CA PHE A 304 -1.80 -16.13 16.87
C PHE A 304 -1.60 -16.80 18.25
N CYS A 305 -1.73 -16.07 19.35
CA CYS A 305 -1.41 -16.60 20.68
C CYS A 305 -2.26 -17.78 21.15
N ASN A 306 -3.46 -17.95 20.62
CA ASN A 306 -4.34 -19.05 20.99
C ASN A 306 -4.17 -20.31 20.11
N GLY A 307 -3.48 -20.19 18.97
CA GLY A 307 -3.37 -21.24 17.97
C GLY A 307 -2.10 -22.11 18.05
N ASN A 308 -1.32 -22.01 19.13
CA ASN A 308 -0.13 -22.84 19.35
C ASN A 308 0.90 -22.76 18.19
N TRP A 309 1.18 -21.53 17.73
CA TRP A 309 2.12 -21.24 16.65
C TRP A 309 3.51 -20.88 17.18
N SER A 310 4.57 -21.34 16.52
CA SER A 310 5.97 -21.01 16.82
C SER A 310 6.51 -19.89 15.94
N LYS A 311 6.13 -19.89 14.65
CA LYS A 311 6.76 -19.03 13.65
C LYS A 311 5.79 -18.59 12.57
N LEU A 312 5.91 -17.35 12.14
CA LEU A 312 5.35 -16.84 10.89
C LEU A 312 6.48 -16.42 9.97
N THR A 313 6.44 -16.86 8.73
CA THR A 313 7.34 -16.40 7.67
C THR A 313 6.55 -15.69 6.58
N LEU A 314 7.13 -14.63 6.01
CA LEU A 314 6.55 -13.87 4.90
C LEU A 314 7.59 -13.70 3.79
N GLY A 315 7.15 -13.74 2.54
CA GLY A 315 8.00 -13.51 1.38
C GLY A 315 7.21 -13.05 0.16
N ARG A 316 7.89 -12.40 -0.79
CA ARG A 316 7.30 -12.03 -2.09
C ARG A 316 7.40 -13.16 -3.12
N SER A 317 8.11 -14.23 -2.78
CA SER A 317 8.25 -15.47 -3.54
C SER A 317 7.89 -16.66 -2.64
N PRO A 318 7.21 -17.71 -3.16
CA PRO A 318 6.75 -18.84 -2.36
C PRO A 318 7.89 -19.62 -1.66
N ASP A 319 9.10 -19.58 -2.21
CA ASP A 319 10.24 -20.37 -1.73
C ASP A 319 11.32 -19.51 -1.03
N THR A 320 11.07 -18.22 -0.84
CA THR A 320 12.08 -17.29 -0.31
C THR A 320 11.47 -16.45 0.81
N PRO A 321 11.57 -16.90 2.07
CA PRO A 321 11.15 -16.09 3.21
C PRO A 321 12.10 -14.89 3.32
N GLU A 322 11.50 -13.71 3.45
CA GLU A 322 12.21 -12.44 3.63
C GLU A 322 12.07 -11.93 5.06
N VAL A 323 10.98 -12.30 5.73
CA VAL A 323 10.71 -11.96 7.12
C VAL A 323 10.40 -13.22 7.90
N ASP A 324 11.04 -13.34 9.05
CA ASP A 324 10.85 -14.41 10.02
C ASP A 324 10.47 -13.82 11.37
N LEU A 325 9.30 -14.22 11.88
CA LEU A 325 8.77 -13.76 13.15
C LEU A 325 8.57 -14.92 14.11
N ASP A 326 9.15 -14.77 15.30
CA ASP A 326 8.97 -15.66 16.44
C ASP A 326 7.65 -15.34 17.15
N LEU A 327 6.77 -16.34 17.20
CA LEU A 327 5.43 -16.29 17.79
C LEU A 327 5.35 -17.02 19.15
N GLU A 328 6.46 -17.59 19.65
CA GLU A 328 6.46 -18.39 20.89
C GLU A 328 6.19 -17.54 22.14
N ALA A 329 6.48 -16.24 22.09
CA ALA A 329 6.29 -15.31 23.21
C ALA A 329 4.87 -14.68 23.22
N CYS A 330 3.97 -15.25 24.01
CA CYS A 330 2.62 -14.71 24.26
C CYS A 330 2.45 -14.02 25.63
N ASP A 331 3.53 -13.84 26.38
CA ASP A 331 3.52 -13.21 27.68
C ASP A 331 3.58 -11.67 27.56
N ASN A 332 2.54 -10.99 28.06
CA ASN A 332 2.24 -9.54 28.02
C ASN A 332 1.29 -9.11 26.89
N VAL A 333 0.00 -9.37 27.12
CA VAL A 333 -1.18 -9.17 26.25
C VAL A 333 -1.52 -7.67 25.95
N GLY A 334 -0.58 -6.75 26.18
CA GLY A 334 -0.78 -5.33 25.90
C GLY A 334 -0.28 -4.96 24.49
N LEU A 335 -1.11 -5.15 23.46
CA LEU A 335 -1.00 -4.46 22.15
C LEU A 335 0.30 -4.68 21.35
N LEU A 336 0.95 -5.85 21.41
CA LEU A 336 2.09 -6.14 20.54
C LEU A 336 1.61 -6.48 19.11
N ASN A 337 1.38 -5.45 18.30
CA ASN A 337 1.39 -5.62 16.85
C ASN A 337 2.84 -5.50 16.38
N ASP A 338 3.35 -6.47 15.64
CA ASP A 338 4.61 -6.29 14.92
C ASP A 338 4.34 -5.45 13.67
N CYS A 339 5.22 -4.49 13.44
CA CYS A 339 5.09 -3.57 12.32
C CYS A 339 6.29 -3.72 11.41
N LEU A 340 6.06 -4.30 10.24
CA LEU A 340 7.07 -4.49 9.20
C LEU A 340 7.17 -3.25 8.31
N SER A 341 7.33 -2.10 8.94
CA SER A 341 7.35 -0.79 8.30
C SER A 341 8.47 0.10 8.81
N THR A 342 9.22 -0.34 9.83
CA THR A 342 10.44 0.33 10.25
C THR A 342 11.59 -0.10 9.35
N PRO A 343 12.52 0.76 8.93
CA PRO A 343 13.66 0.37 8.09
C PRO A 343 14.54 -0.75 8.65
N ALA A 344 14.50 -1.02 9.95
CA ALA A 344 15.19 -2.16 10.56
C ALA A 344 14.49 -3.51 10.30
N THR A 345 13.20 -3.50 10.00
CA THR A 345 12.34 -4.68 9.74
C THR A 345 11.45 -4.45 8.51
N LEU A 346 11.94 -3.67 7.54
CA LEU A 346 11.13 -3.17 6.43
C LEU A 346 10.84 -4.32 5.48
N PHE A 347 9.56 -4.55 5.25
CA PHE A 347 9.08 -5.46 4.23
C PHE A 347 8.38 -4.63 3.16
N PRO A 348 9.11 -4.10 2.16
CA PRO A 348 8.54 -3.18 1.20
C PRO A 348 7.63 -3.95 0.24
N THR A 349 6.34 -3.69 0.35
CA THR A 349 5.31 -4.30 -0.50
C THR A 349 4.67 -3.26 -1.41
N GLY A 350 4.38 -3.65 -2.65
CA GLY A 350 3.59 -2.84 -3.58
C GLY A 350 2.08 -3.03 -3.34
N PRO A 351 1.23 -2.17 -3.92
CA PRO A 351 -0.23 -2.33 -3.87
C PRO A 351 -0.67 -3.57 -4.65
N LEU A 352 -1.63 -4.33 -4.11
CA LEU A 352 -2.16 -5.58 -4.70
C LEU A 352 -1.11 -6.66 -4.96
N GLN A 353 0.09 -6.53 -4.38
CA GLN A 353 1.15 -7.52 -4.46
C GLN A 353 0.72 -8.78 -3.72
N THR A 354 1.04 -9.95 -4.29
CA THR A 354 0.81 -11.22 -3.62
C THR A 354 1.94 -11.48 -2.63
N ILE A 355 1.58 -11.72 -1.38
CA ILE A 355 2.50 -12.11 -0.30
C ILE A 355 2.26 -13.58 -0.01
N TYR A 356 3.35 -14.33 0.09
CA TYR A 356 3.36 -15.72 0.49
C TYR A 356 3.71 -15.82 1.96
N ALA A 357 2.97 -16.64 2.69
CA ALA A 357 3.12 -16.79 4.12
C ALA A 357 3.14 -18.27 4.51
N GLU A 358 4.00 -18.60 5.47
CA GLU A 358 3.99 -19.90 6.14
C GLU A 358 3.84 -19.72 7.64
N LEU A 359 2.86 -20.42 8.22
CA LEU A 359 2.60 -20.42 9.65
C LEU A 359 2.95 -21.81 10.22
N HIS A 360 3.90 -21.84 11.15
CA HIS A 360 4.45 -23.07 11.73
C HIS A 360 3.84 -23.32 13.12
N ALA A 361 3.33 -24.53 13.34
CA ALA A 361 2.81 -24.94 14.64
C ALA A 361 3.94 -25.44 15.57
N ASN A 362 3.77 -25.24 16.88
CA ASN A 362 4.72 -25.72 17.90
C ASN A 362 4.88 -27.26 17.88
N GLN A 363 3.84 -27.98 17.47
CA GLN A 363 3.81 -29.45 17.42
C GLN A 363 4.33 -30.02 16.08
N GLY A 364 4.79 -29.15 15.17
CA GLY A 364 5.20 -29.52 13.82
C GLY A 364 4.06 -29.38 12.80
N GLY A 365 4.42 -29.15 11.54
CA GLY A 365 3.49 -28.87 10.45
C GLY A 365 3.33 -27.38 10.13
N THR A 366 2.80 -27.10 8.94
CA THR A 366 2.75 -25.75 8.38
C THR A 366 1.49 -25.50 7.57
N TYR A 367 0.87 -24.33 7.74
CA TYR A 367 -0.07 -23.80 6.75
C TYR A 367 0.67 -22.87 5.79
N ARG A 368 0.52 -23.12 4.49
CA ARG A 368 1.06 -22.27 3.42
C ARG A 368 -0.09 -21.58 2.74
N PHE A 369 -0.08 -20.26 2.71
CA PHE A 369 -1.13 -19.47 2.09
C PHE A 369 -0.56 -18.24 1.40
N SER A 370 -1.37 -17.62 0.57
CA SER A 370 -1.04 -16.36 -0.07
C SER A 370 -2.20 -15.41 0.02
N PHE A 371 -1.92 -14.13 0.23
CA PHE A 371 -2.91 -13.06 0.24
C PHE A 371 -2.39 -11.86 -0.55
N LYS A 372 -3.30 -10.97 -0.96
CA LYS A 372 -2.91 -9.74 -1.65
C LYS A 372 -2.84 -8.59 -0.67
N THR A 373 -1.85 -7.72 -0.82
CA THR A 373 -1.82 -6.45 -0.09
C THR A 373 -3.01 -5.60 -0.46
N LEU A 374 -3.50 -4.82 0.50
CA LEU A 374 -4.61 -3.90 0.32
C LEU A 374 -4.24 -2.84 -0.73
N PRO A 375 -5.22 -2.42 -1.55
CA PRO A 375 -5.00 -1.30 -2.46
C PRO A 375 -4.67 -0.05 -1.63
N LEU A 376 -3.82 0.79 -2.18
CA LEU A 376 -3.45 2.03 -1.56
C LEU A 376 -4.67 2.97 -1.55
N SER A 377 -5.31 3.05 -0.39
CA SER A 377 -6.48 3.88 -0.13
C SER A 377 -6.03 5.05 0.73
N PHE A 378 -5.43 6.06 0.11
CA PHE A 378 -5.34 7.34 0.79
C PHE A 378 -6.70 8.04 0.76
N ASP A 379 -6.94 8.92 1.73
CA ASP A 379 -8.01 9.91 1.69
C ASP A 379 -7.83 10.97 0.57
N ILE A 380 -6.96 10.68 -0.42
CA ILE A 380 -6.73 11.42 -1.66
C ILE A 380 -7.96 11.34 -2.58
N LYS A 381 -8.76 10.26 -2.48
CA LYS A 381 -9.97 10.08 -3.31
C LYS A 381 -11.00 11.20 -3.11
N ASN A 382 -11.04 11.83 -1.94
CA ASN A 382 -11.94 12.95 -1.69
C ASN A 382 -11.56 14.21 -2.50
N ASN A 383 -10.36 14.26 -3.11
CA ASN A 383 -9.86 15.39 -3.90
C ASN A 383 -9.60 15.08 -5.39
N GLY A 384 -9.94 13.88 -5.89
CA GLY A 384 -9.71 13.53 -7.31
C GLY A 384 -8.25 13.61 -7.76
N GLU A 385 -7.32 13.30 -6.85
CA GLU A 385 -5.87 13.29 -7.10
C GLU A 385 -5.44 11.85 -7.49
N GLU A 386 -4.63 11.71 -8.54
CA GLU A 386 -4.08 10.43 -9.00
C GLU A 386 -2.59 10.34 -8.67
N ALA A 387 -2.20 9.25 -8.00
CA ALA A 387 -0.82 9.01 -7.60
C ALA A 387 -0.06 8.13 -8.61
N VAL A 388 1.23 8.39 -8.74
CA VAL A 388 2.18 7.63 -9.56
C VAL A 388 3.14 6.90 -8.63
N GLU A 389 3.25 5.60 -8.79
CA GLU A 389 4.27 4.80 -8.08
C GLU A 389 5.67 5.21 -8.55
N LEU A 390 6.56 5.46 -7.60
CA LEU A 390 7.93 5.85 -7.89
C LEU A 390 8.83 4.64 -7.94
N THR A 391 9.62 4.53 -9.01
CA THR A 391 10.55 3.41 -9.18
C THR A 391 11.83 3.66 -8.37
N PRO A 392 12.22 2.78 -7.43
CA PRO A 392 13.49 2.90 -6.74
C PRO A 392 14.68 2.68 -7.69
N LEU A 393 15.78 3.36 -7.43
CA LEU A 393 17.02 3.31 -8.21
C LEU A 393 18.19 2.78 -7.37
N PRO A 394 19.25 2.22 -8.00
CA PRO A 394 20.45 1.79 -7.30
C PRO A 394 21.07 2.89 -6.41
N PRO A 395 21.72 2.53 -5.29
CA PRO A 395 22.13 1.17 -4.91
C PRO A 395 21.10 0.37 -4.10
N ASN A 396 20.09 1.00 -3.48
CA ASN A 396 19.26 0.38 -2.44
C ASN A 396 17.87 -0.05 -2.94
N VAL A 397 17.78 -0.67 -4.12
CA VAL A 397 16.48 -1.01 -4.76
C VAL A 397 15.66 -2.00 -3.90
N GLU A 398 16.30 -3.03 -3.35
CA GLU A 398 15.62 -4.12 -2.65
C GLU A 398 15.04 -3.69 -1.28
N ASN A 399 15.69 -2.72 -0.63
CA ASN A 399 15.33 -2.21 0.69
C ASN A 399 14.68 -0.82 0.63
N ALA A 400 14.39 -0.30 -0.57
CA ALA A 400 13.72 0.98 -0.71
C ALA A 400 12.26 0.84 -0.24
N PRO A 401 11.79 1.72 0.66
CA PRO A 401 10.37 1.82 0.98
C PRO A 401 9.53 1.99 -0.29
N TYR A 402 8.29 1.49 -0.25
CA TYR A 402 7.32 1.83 -1.29
C TYR A 402 7.12 3.35 -1.29
N ALA A 403 7.12 3.98 -2.47
CA ALA A 403 6.91 5.41 -2.58
C ALA A 403 5.97 5.72 -3.74
N THR A 404 5.12 6.72 -3.54
CA THR A 404 4.27 7.27 -4.59
C THR A 404 4.22 8.78 -4.48
N ALA A 405 4.09 9.47 -5.60
CA ALA A 405 3.93 10.91 -5.65
C ALA A 405 2.70 11.29 -6.44
N TRP A 406 2.12 12.43 -6.07
CA TRP A 406 1.04 13.06 -6.80
C TRP A 406 1.19 14.56 -6.79
N PHE A 407 0.56 15.20 -7.77
CA PHE A 407 0.56 16.64 -7.86
C PHE A 407 -0.63 17.21 -7.08
N SER A 408 -0.38 18.10 -6.12
CA SER A 408 -1.46 18.69 -5.32
C SER A 408 -1.99 19.95 -5.95
N LYS A 409 -3.20 19.84 -6.47
CA LYS A 409 -3.93 20.86 -7.23
C LYS A 409 -4.32 22.09 -6.38
N TYR A 410 -4.54 21.87 -5.08
CA TYR A 410 -5.20 22.83 -4.19
C TYR A 410 -4.26 23.57 -3.23
N THR A 411 -2.94 23.40 -3.33
CA THR A 411 -2.03 24.06 -2.38
C THR A 411 -1.86 25.53 -2.72
N SER A 412 -2.28 26.39 -1.80
CA SER A 412 -2.27 27.86 -1.88
C SER A 412 -0.88 28.52 -1.79
N ASN A 413 0.21 27.77 -1.98
CA ASN A 413 1.57 28.30 -1.93
C ASN A 413 2.16 28.44 -3.34
N SER A 414 2.93 29.51 -3.55
CA SER A 414 3.53 29.93 -4.82
C SER A 414 4.61 29.02 -5.41
N ASP A 415 4.75 27.77 -4.93
CA ASP A 415 5.70 26.81 -5.49
C ASP A 415 4.93 25.56 -5.93
N ILE A 416 5.19 25.08 -7.14
CA ILE A 416 4.71 23.78 -7.64
C ILE A 416 5.22 22.70 -6.67
N ARG A 417 4.31 22.08 -5.92
CA ARG A 417 4.65 21.06 -4.92
C ARG A 417 4.06 19.71 -5.28
N PHE A 418 4.94 18.72 -5.33
CA PHE A 418 4.56 17.33 -5.39
C PHE A 418 4.43 16.82 -3.97
N ARG A 419 3.30 16.17 -3.67
CA ARG A 419 3.14 15.41 -2.44
C ARG A 419 3.68 14.01 -2.65
N MET A 420 4.23 13.45 -1.59
CA MET A 420 4.81 12.13 -1.61
C MET A 420 4.32 11.33 -0.41
N TYR A 421 3.99 10.07 -0.66
CA TYR A 421 3.86 9.06 0.37
C TYR A 421 5.08 8.16 0.33
N ILE A 422 5.57 7.82 1.52
CA ILE A 422 6.61 6.82 1.71
C ILE A 422 6.01 5.81 2.68
N GLY A 423 5.83 4.59 2.21
CA GLY A 423 5.36 3.45 2.99
C GLY A 423 6.45 2.98 3.93
N ALA A 424 6.70 3.77 4.97
CA ALA A 424 7.57 3.48 6.09
C ALA A 424 6.97 4.11 7.35
N GLY A 425 7.30 3.58 8.51
CA GLY A 425 7.10 4.24 9.80
C GLY A 425 5.70 4.18 10.41
N SER A 426 4.72 3.52 9.79
CA SER A 426 3.39 3.30 10.39
C SER A 426 3.04 1.82 10.50
N CYS A 427 2.46 1.43 11.64
CA CYS A 427 1.84 0.12 11.83
C CYS A 427 0.49 0.03 11.12
N ARG A 428 -0.19 1.15 10.93
CA ARG A 428 -1.54 1.18 10.38
C ARG A 428 -1.49 1.35 8.88
N VAL A 429 -2.20 0.47 8.20
CA VAL A 429 -2.42 0.54 6.75
C VAL A 429 -3.00 1.90 6.36
N GLY A 430 -2.31 2.57 5.43
CA GLY A 430 -2.80 3.82 4.82
C GLY A 430 -2.53 5.09 5.61
N ASP A 431 -1.93 5.00 6.81
CA ASP A 431 -1.56 6.19 7.59
C ASP A 431 -0.30 6.86 7.03
N LEU A 432 -0.33 8.20 6.95
CA LEU A 432 0.78 9.07 6.54
C LEU A 432 1.79 9.33 7.68
N ALA A 433 1.74 8.55 8.77
CA ALA A 433 2.37 8.86 10.04
C ALA A 433 3.85 8.43 10.12
N LEU A 434 4.71 8.96 9.24
CA LEU A 434 6.17 8.80 9.39
C LEU A 434 6.65 9.28 10.79
N GLU A 435 5.91 10.21 11.41
CA GLU A 435 6.22 10.75 12.74
C GLU A 435 6.18 9.73 13.89
N ASP A 436 5.59 8.55 13.70
CA ASP A 436 5.52 7.52 14.73
C ASP A 436 6.89 6.87 14.96
N GLN A 437 7.71 6.72 13.92
CA GLN A 437 9.00 6.03 13.97
C GLN A 437 10.20 6.93 13.65
N PHE A 438 9.96 8.05 12.97
CA PHE A 438 11.02 8.96 12.52
C PHE A 438 11.00 10.29 13.26
N SER A 439 12.20 10.83 13.49
CA SER A 439 12.44 12.16 14.05
C SER A 439 12.63 13.23 12.96
N ALA A 440 13.09 12.80 11.77
CA ALA A 440 13.24 13.67 10.61
C ALA A 440 13.17 12.90 9.30
N ILE A 441 12.75 13.61 8.25
CA ILE A 441 12.91 13.22 6.85
C ILE A 441 13.71 14.31 6.16
N TYR A 442 14.66 13.90 5.33
CA TYR A 442 15.45 14.78 4.48
C TYR A 442 15.30 14.37 3.03
N TYR A 443 15.35 15.34 2.12
CA TYR A 443 15.31 15.10 0.71
C TYR A 443 16.29 15.98 -0.06
N ASP A 444 16.79 15.47 -1.17
CA ASP A 444 17.55 16.22 -2.14
C ASP A 444 16.92 16.04 -3.53
N ALA A 445 16.30 17.11 -4.02
CA ALA A 445 15.63 17.14 -5.32
C ALA A 445 16.45 17.87 -6.39
N ASP A 446 17.54 18.55 -6.01
CA ASP A 446 18.26 19.47 -6.90
C ASP A 446 19.79 19.28 -6.94
N GLY A 447 20.33 18.37 -6.12
CA GLY A 447 21.76 18.10 -6.00
C GLY A 447 22.51 19.06 -5.08
N ASN A 448 21.83 20.02 -4.46
CA ASN A 448 22.46 21.03 -3.61
C ASN A 448 22.45 20.67 -2.11
N GLY A 449 22.08 19.42 -1.81
CA GLY A 449 22.10 18.86 -0.46
C GLY A 449 20.72 18.67 0.15
N ASN A 450 20.73 18.02 1.31
CA ASN A 450 19.54 17.52 1.98
C ASN A 450 18.75 18.64 2.70
N LEU A 451 17.52 18.88 2.25
CA LEU A 451 16.54 19.75 2.91
C LEU A 451 15.64 18.93 3.84
N ARG A 452 15.29 19.49 5.01
CA ARG A 452 14.36 18.84 5.93
C ARG A 452 12.93 18.95 5.40
N GLY A 453 12.23 17.81 5.31
CA GLY A 453 10.81 17.73 4.98
C GLY A 453 9.91 17.67 6.22
N ASP A 454 8.61 17.80 5.99
CA ASP A 454 7.56 17.55 6.99
C ASP A 454 7.19 16.05 6.98
N LEU A 455 7.15 15.42 8.15
CA LEU A 455 6.83 14.00 8.30
C LEU A 455 5.34 13.69 8.13
N ARG A 456 4.44 14.65 8.36
CA ARG A 456 2.98 14.45 8.25
C ARG A 456 2.48 14.69 6.84
N TYR A 457 3.06 15.69 6.17
CA TYR A 457 2.65 16.15 4.84
C TYR A 457 3.88 16.31 3.96
N PHE A 458 4.55 15.19 3.69
CA PHE A 458 5.79 15.22 2.94
C PHE A 458 5.54 15.72 1.52
N SER A 459 6.20 16.84 1.19
CA SER A 459 6.11 17.47 -0.11
C SER A 459 7.48 17.99 -0.52
N ILE A 460 7.73 17.95 -1.82
CA ILE A 460 8.95 18.43 -2.43
C ILE A 460 8.62 19.42 -3.56
N PRO A 461 9.52 20.38 -3.86
CA PRO A 461 9.41 21.15 -5.09
C PRO A 461 9.59 20.25 -6.31
N GLU A 462 9.33 20.78 -7.50
CA GLU A 462 9.72 20.10 -8.74
C GLU A 462 11.21 19.76 -8.73
N PRO A 463 11.60 18.48 -8.85
CA PRO A 463 12.99 18.09 -8.94
C PRO A 463 13.64 18.67 -10.19
N SER A 464 14.87 19.20 -10.07
CA SER A 464 15.66 19.61 -11.23
C SER A 464 16.37 18.42 -11.89
N ARG A 465 16.30 17.25 -11.25
CA ARG A 465 16.86 15.97 -11.69
C ARG A 465 15.74 14.98 -11.95
N ASP A 466 16.02 13.93 -12.72
CA ASP A 466 15.07 12.84 -12.99
C ASP A 466 14.80 11.92 -11.78
N PHE A 467 15.39 12.24 -10.63
CA PHE A 467 15.25 11.48 -9.39
C PHE A 467 15.27 12.40 -8.16
N VAL A 468 14.70 11.91 -7.07
CA VAL A 468 14.81 12.50 -5.73
C VAL A 468 15.53 11.52 -4.80
N GLU A 469 16.40 12.07 -3.96
CA GLU A 469 17.01 11.33 -2.85
C GLU A 469 16.22 11.60 -1.57
N ILE A 470 15.96 10.55 -0.79
CA ILE A 470 15.26 10.65 0.49
C ILE A 470 16.06 9.93 1.56
N THR A 471 16.24 10.59 2.70
CA THR A 471 16.87 10.02 3.90
C THR A 471 15.90 10.13 5.07
N LEU A 472 15.74 9.05 5.82
CA LEU A 472 14.90 8.99 7.01
C LEU A 472 15.79 8.87 8.25
N VAL A 473 15.45 9.58 9.31
CA VAL A 473 16.17 9.50 10.60
C VAL A 473 15.22 8.97 11.65
N GLY A 474 15.53 7.81 12.21
CA GLY A 474 14.78 7.17 13.27
C GLY A 474 14.73 8.01 14.55
N LYS A 475 13.78 7.72 15.44
CA LYS A 475 13.73 8.33 16.78
C LYS A 475 14.93 7.95 17.65
N ASP A 476 15.55 6.82 17.35
CA ASP A 476 16.82 6.35 17.92
C ASP A 476 18.05 7.00 17.28
N SER A 477 17.86 7.97 16.36
CA SER A 477 18.90 8.61 15.56
C SER A 477 19.59 7.74 14.50
N THR A 478 19.08 6.52 14.24
CA THR A 478 19.57 5.68 13.14
C THR A 478 19.21 6.32 11.81
N ILE A 479 20.15 6.32 10.86
CA ILE A 479 19.97 6.93 9.53
C ILE A 479 19.66 5.82 8.51
N PHE A 480 18.62 6.03 7.72
CA PHE A 480 18.17 5.12 6.68
C PHE A 480 18.17 5.82 5.31
N GLY A 481 18.75 5.17 4.30
CA GLY A 481 18.97 5.73 2.98
C GLY A 481 20.41 6.23 2.77
N PRO A 482 20.67 7.08 1.76
CA PRO A 482 19.68 7.71 0.89
C PRO A 482 19.01 6.68 -0.04
N TYR A 483 17.69 6.80 -0.17
CA TYR A 483 16.89 6.09 -1.16
C TYR A 483 16.70 6.98 -2.37
N ARG A 484 17.01 6.46 -3.56
CA ARG A 484 16.82 7.17 -4.83
C ARG A 484 15.55 6.70 -5.49
N TYR A 485 14.70 7.63 -5.91
CA TYR A 485 13.48 7.32 -6.65
C TYR A 485 13.46 8.09 -7.95
N ARG A 486 13.23 7.40 -9.07
CA ARG A 486 12.92 8.06 -10.33
C ARG A 486 11.66 8.91 -10.15
N PHE A 487 11.71 10.17 -10.58
CA PHE A 487 10.64 11.12 -10.36
C PHE A 487 10.13 11.70 -11.69
N PRO A 488 9.09 11.10 -12.30
CA PRO A 488 8.58 11.53 -13.59
C PRO A 488 7.58 12.70 -13.44
N SER A 489 8.08 13.91 -13.18
CA SER A 489 7.25 15.12 -12.96
C SER A 489 6.17 15.32 -14.02
N ASP A 490 6.52 15.19 -15.30
CA ASP A 490 5.58 15.36 -16.43
C ASP A 490 4.44 14.33 -16.40
N GLU A 491 4.75 13.06 -16.07
CA GLU A 491 3.73 12.01 -15.94
C GLU A 491 2.80 12.30 -14.76
N ILE A 492 3.36 12.70 -13.62
CA ILE A 492 2.58 12.99 -12.41
C ILE A 492 1.62 14.16 -12.68
N ILE A 493 2.09 15.23 -13.34
CA ILE A 493 1.24 16.36 -13.72
C ILE A 493 0.19 15.91 -14.75
N ALA A 494 0.56 15.10 -15.75
CA ALA A 494 -0.38 14.61 -16.76
C ALA A 494 -1.51 13.76 -16.16
N ARG A 495 -1.22 12.88 -15.18
CA ARG A 495 -2.25 12.12 -14.45
C ARG A 495 -3.15 13.02 -13.61
N ALA A 496 -2.56 14.01 -12.94
CA ALA A 496 -3.35 14.99 -12.20
C ALA A 496 -4.33 15.71 -13.14
N VAL A 497 -3.90 16.13 -14.34
CA VAL A 497 -4.79 16.69 -15.35
C VAL A 497 -5.83 15.66 -15.80
N ALA A 498 -5.44 14.43 -16.14
CA ALA A 498 -6.38 13.40 -16.60
C ALA A 498 -7.53 13.17 -15.61
N ALA A 499 -7.25 13.24 -14.30
CA ALA A 499 -8.22 13.05 -13.23
C ALA A 499 -9.20 14.22 -13.00
N THR A 500 -9.00 15.40 -13.60
CA THR A 500 -9.94 16.53 -13.42
C THR A 500 -11.21 16.37 -14.26
N GLU A 501 -12.24 17.17 -13.98
CA GLU A 501 -13.37 17.26 -14.91
C GLU A 501 -13.03 18.16 -16.10
N LYS A 502 -13.76 18.00 -17.21
CA LYS A 502 -13.63 18.92 -18.34
C LYS A 502 -14.40 20.19 -18.01
N PRO A 503 -13.78 21.37 -18.10
CA PRO A 503 -14.52 22.61 -17.92
C PRO A 503 -15.58 22.73 -19.02
N ASP A 504 -16.79 23.08 -18.63
CA ASP A 504 -17.92 23.29 -19.53
C ASP A 504 -18.40 24.75 -19.55
N THR A 505 -17.95 25.59 -18.62
CA THR A 505 -18.35 27.00 -18.50
C THR A 505 -17.17 27.93 -18.18
N PHE A 506 -17.38 29.23 -18.32
CA PHE A 506 -16.48 30.29 -17.90
C PHE A 506 -17.27 31.48 -17.33
N GLU A 507 -16.58 32.52 -16.86
CA GLU A 507 -17.22 33.69 -16.25
C GLU A 507 -16.98 34.95 -17.08
N CYS A 508 -17.95 35.86 -17.09
CA CYS A 508 -17.83 37.17 -17.71
C CYS A 508 -18.20 38.25 -16.70
N ASP A 509 -17.24 39.11 -16.41
CA ASP A 509 -17.42 40.24 -15.51
C ASP A 509 -17.45 41.56 -16.26
N ARG A 510 -18.14 42.53 -15.67
CA ARG A 510 -18.04 43.94 -16.07
C ARG A 510 -16.85 44.58 -15.37
N LYS A 511 -15.80 44.91 -16.12
CA LYS A 511 -14.64 45.66 -15.62
C LYS A 511 -14.75 47.14 -15.96
N LEU A 512 -14.36 48.00 -15.03
CA LEU A 512 -14.20 49.43 -15.30
C LEU A 512 -12.82 49.67 -15.94
N VAL A 513 -12.74 50.60 -16.90
CA VAL A 513 -11.48 51.04 -17.49
C VAL A 513 -10.65 51.81 -16.47
N ASP A 514 -11.33 52.59 -15.62
CA ASP A 514 -10.77 53.28 -14.46
C ASP A 514 -11.73 53.06 -13.28
N PRO A 515 -11.26 52.64 -12.09
CA PRO A 515 -12.10 52.48 -10.90
C PRO A 515 -12.96 53.71 -10.54
N PHE A 516 -12.53 54.91 -10.96
CA PHE A 516 -13.20 56.18 -10.72
C PHE A 516 -14.09 56.65 -11.89
N ASP A 517 -14.01 56.01 -13.07
CA ASP A 517 -14.88 56.29 -14.22
C ASP A 517 -15.91 55.17 -14.41
N THR A 518 -17.06 55.33 -13.74
CA THR A 518 -18.18 54.39 -13.83
C THR A 518 -18.86 54.35 -15.21
N LYS A 519 -18.53 55.28 -16.12
CA LYS A 519 -19.11 55.32 -17.48
C LYS A 519 -18.28 54.55 -18.50
N SER A 520 -17.00 54.33 -18.21
CA SER A 520 -16.09 53.59 -19.09
C SER A 520 -15.90 52.18 -18.56
N TRP A 521 -16.66 51.23 -19.10
CA TRP A 521 -16.59 49.81 -18.72
C TRP A 521 -16.48 48.90 -19.95
N TYR A 522 -16.04 47.66 -19.77
CA TYR A 522 -16.02 46.60 -20.78
C TYR A 522 -16.35 45.24 -20.15
N TYR A 523 -16.80 44.29 -20.97
CA TYR A 523 -16.92 42.90 -20.53
C TYR A 523 -15.56 42.20 -20.61
N SER A 524 -15.24 41.40 -19.61
CA SER A 524 -14.06 40.55 -19.54
C SER A 524 -14.52 39.15 -19.22
N CYS A 525 -14.54 38.29 -20.24
CA CYS A 525 -14.77 36.87 -20.08
C CYS A 525 -13.44 36.15 -19.92
N SER A 526 -13.31 35.35 -18.87
CA SER A 526 -12.08 34.61 -18.58
C SER A 526 -12.41 33.28 -17.90
N ALA A 527 -11.40 32.43 -17.79
CA ALA A 527 -11.46 31.33 -16.83
C ALA A 527 -11.90 31.87 -15.45
N PRO A 528 -12.85 31.20 -14.76
CA PRO A 528 -13.36 31.67 -13.47
C PRO A 528 -12.25 31.92 -12.47
N SER A 529 -12.29 33.08 -11.80
CA SER A 529 -11.28 33.44 -10.79
C SER A 529 -11.53 32.74 -9.45
N GLU A 530 -12.77 32.32 -9.21
CA GLU A 530 -13.23 31.71 -7.96
C GLU A 530 -13.10 30.17 -7.95
N TYR A 531 -12.67 29.55 -9.06
CA TYR A 531 -12.55 28.09 -9.18
C TYR A 531 -11.10 27.59 -9.09
N GLN A 532 -10.97 26.48 -8.36
CA GLN A 532 -9.77 25.94 -7.72
C GLN A 532 -8.80 25.15 -8.62
N ASN A 533 -8.88 25.21 -9.96
CA ASN A 533 -7.91 24.51 -10.82
C ASN A 533 -7.76 25.15 -12.20
N ILE A 534 -6.76 26.02 -12.37
CA ILE A 534 -6.30 26.41 -13.70
C ILE A 534 -5.95 25.18 -14.57
N TYR A 535 -5.63 24.05 -13.93
CA TYR A 535 -5.29 22.77 -14.53
C TYR A 535 -6.43 22.12 -15.32
N ASP A 536 -7.69 22.43 -15.03
CA ASP A 536 -8.83 21.84 -15.77
C ASP A 536 -8.82 22.33 -17.23
N TRP A 537 -8.34 23.56 -17.42
CA TRP A 537 -8.18 24.16 -18.74
C TRP A 537 -7.11 23.48 -19.59
N ALA A 538 -6.26 22.61 -19.03
CA ALA A 538 -5.28 21.80 -19.79
C ALA A 538 -5.95 20.84 -20.77
N LYS A 539 -7.23 20.55 -20.55
CA LYS A 539 -8.03 19.69 -21.43
C LYS A 539 -8.63 20.45 -22.61
N VAL A 540 -8.62 21.77 -22.60
CA VAL A 540 -9.23 22.61 -23.63
C VAL A 540 -8.19 22.94 -24.69
N SER A 541 -8.54 22.71 -25.96
CA SER A 541 -7.71 23.09 -27.10
C SER A 541 -8.13 24.46 -27.64
N GLU A 542 -9.44 24.67 -27.82
CA GLU A 542 -9.98 25.89 -28.39
C GLU A 542 -11.35 26.25 -27.78
N ILE A 543 -11.64 27.54 -27.70
CA ILE A 543 -12.96 28.06 -27.37
C ILE A 543 -13.45 28.91 -28.54
N HIS A 544 -14.62 28.59 -29.06
CA HIS A 544 -15.24 29.28 -30.18
C HIS A 544 -16.39 30.15 -29.64
N PHE A 545 -16.41 31.42 -30.00
CA PHE A 545 -17.35 32.44 -29.51
C PHE A 545 -18.09 33.13 -30.65
N GLY A 546 -19.33 33.55 -30.38
CA GLY A 546 -20.16 34.31 -31.31
C GLY A 546 -21.31 35.04 -30.64
N SER A 547 -21.87 36.02 -31.35
CA SER A 547 -23.11 36.70 -30.95
C SER A 547 -24.36 35.94 -31.37
N SER A 548 -24.22 34.84 -32.13
CA SER A 548 -25.31 33.96 -32.54
C SER A 548 -24.86 32.49 -32.54
N PRO A 549 -25.79 31.54 -32.38
CA PRO A 549 -25.46 30.10 -32.36
C PRO A 549 -24.89 29.60 -33.69
N ASP A 550 -25.25 30.23 -34.81
CA ASP A 550 -24.81 29.84 -36.16
C ASP A 550 -23.48 30.47 -36.59
N ASN A 551 -22.92 31.40 -35.80
CA ASN A 551 -21.73 32.15 -36.16
C ASN A 551 -20.74 32.32 -34.99
N LEU A 552 -19.96 31.27 -34.71
CA LEU A 552 -18.89 31.28 -33.72
C LEU A 552 -17.53 31.68 -34.34
N SER A 553 -17.46 32.83 -34.99
CA SER A 553 -16.29 33.26 -35.78
C SER A 553 -15.02 33.60 -34.98
N LYS A 554 -15.13 33.77 -33.65
CA LYS A 554 -13.98 34.09 -32.80
C LYS A 554 -13.44 32.83 -32.15
N ILE A 555 -12.16 32.54 -32.37
CA ILE A 555 -11.50 31.35 -31.84
C ILE A 555 -10.39 31.80 -30.91
N ILE A 556 -10.43 31.31 -29.68
CA ILE A 556 -9.32 31.42 -28.72
C ILE A 556 -8.69 30.04 -28.63
N LYS A 557 -7.39 29.97 -28.89
CA LYS A 557 -6.61 28.74 -28.69
C LYS A 557 -6.00 28.76 -27.31
N ILE A 558 -6.15 27.67 -26.58
CA ILE A 558 -5.47 27.45 -25.30
C ILE A 558 -4.27 26.56 -25.61
N ASP A 559 -3.12 27.19 -25.81
CA ASP A 559 -1.84 26.52 -26.09
C ASP A 559 -0.93 26.62 -24.87
N MET A 560 -1.32 25.88 -23.83
CA MET A 560 -0.57 25.81 -22.59
C MET A 560 -0.38 24.34 -22.21
N SER A 561 0.87 23.94 -22.08
CA SER A 561 1.20 22.63 -21.53
C SER A 561 0.73 22.50 -20.07
N PRO A 562 0.48 21.28 -19.58
CA PRO A 562 0.16 21.04 -18.17
C PRO A 562 1.18 21.67 -17.20
N ARG A 563 2.45 21.72 -17.59
CA ARG A 563 3.52 22.35 -16.81
C ARG A 563 3.41 23.88 -16.78
N GLN A 564 3.06 24.52 -17.89
CA GLN A 564 2.82 25.97 -17.91
C GLN A 564 1.59 26.35 -17.09
N MET A 565 0.56 25.51 -17.07
CA MET A 565 -0.58 25.67 -16.15
C MET A 565 -0.15 25.52 -14.69
N ALA A 566 0.78 24.60 -14.42
CA ALA A 566 1.31 24.43 -13.08
C ALA A 566 2.00 25.67 -12.54
N VAL A 567 2.86 26.26 -13.38
CA VAL A 567 3.54 27.53 -13.08
C VAL A 567 2.51 28.65 -12.90
N ALA A 568 1.55 28.77 -13.81
CA ALA A 568 0.52 29.81 -13.76
C ALA A 568 -0.39 29.72 -12.50
N GLN A 569 -0.70 28.52 -12.00
CA GLN A 569 -1.43 28.37 -10.72
C GLN A 569 -0.61 28.91 -9.55
N ALA A 570 0.67 28.52 -9.48
CA ALA A 570 1.56 28.93 -8.42
C ALA A 570 1.72 30.46 -8.40
N ASP A 571 1.80 31.08 -9.58
CA ASP A 571 1.86 32.53 -9.73
C ASP A 571 0.52 33.22 -9.44
N SER A 572 -0.63 32.61 -9.76
CA SER A 572 -1.97 33.16 -9.48
C SER A 572 -2.20 33.45 -7.99
N LEU A 573 -1.53 32.72 -7.10
CA LEU A 573 -1.59 32.92 -5.65
C LEU A 573 -0.80 34.16 -5.18
N SER A 574 -0.01 34.77 -6.06
CA SER A 574 0.78 35.98 -5.78
C SER A 574 0.08 37.30 -6.14
N GLY A 575 -1.09 37.24 -6.80
CA GLY A 575 -2.03 38.36 -6.91
C GLY A 575 -1.99 39.19 -8.19
N ASP A 576 -1.06 38.95 -9.12
CA ASP A 576 -0.97 39.68 -10.39
C ASP A 576 -0.63 38.73 -11.54
N GLN A 577 -1.63 38.04 -12.11
CA GLN A 577 -1.45 37.38 -13.41
C GLN A 577 -2.63 37.52 -14.36
N PRO A 578 -2.36 37.54 -15.68
CA PRO A 578 -3.37 37.54 -16.72
C PRO A 578 -4.15 36.22 -16.70
N PRO A 579 -5.45 36.25 -17.06
CA PRO A 579 -6.27 35.04 -17.09
C PRO A 579 -5.77 34.05 -18.16
N VAL A 580 -6.08 32.75 -17.99
CA VAL A 580 -5.79 31.66 -18.97
C VAL A 580 -6.17 32.07 -20.39
N PHE A 581 -7.30 32.74 -20.50
CA PHE A 581 -7.72 33.47 -21.68
C PHE A 581 -8.54 34.69 -21.24
N GLU A 582 -8.56 35.71 -22.08
CA GLU A 582 -9.48 36.84 -21.94
C GLU A 582 -10.21 37.07 -23.27
N TYR A 583 -11.51 37.26 -23.19
CA TYR A 583 -12.35 37.66 -24.31
C TYR A 583 -13.22 38.84 -23.90
N SER A 584 -13.18 39.92 -24.68
CA SER A 584 -14.04 41.08 -24.46
C SER A 584 -15.14 41.13 -25.51
N PRO A 585 -16.35 40.60 -25.23
CA PRO A 585 -17.47 40.72 -26.15
C PRO A 585 -17.87 42.19 -26.34
N PRO A 586 -18.52 42.53 -27.47
CA PRO A 586 -19.06 43.87 -27.71
C PRO A 586 -19.99 44.31 -26.58
N LYS A 587 -19.92 45.58 -26.17
CA LYS A 587 -20.68 46.13 -25.02
C LYS A 587 -22.20 46.03 -25.20
N ASP A 588 -22.66 46.02 -26.44
CA ASP A 588 -24.06 45.90 -26.83
C ASP A 588 -24.56 44.45 -26.91
N SER A 589 -23.69 43.46 -26.67
CA SER A 589 -24.07 42.06 -26.62
C SER A 589 -24.87 41.77 -25.36
N ARG A 590 -26.04 41.16 -25.51
CA ARG A 590 -26.85 40.65 -24.38
C ARG A 590 -26.53 39.20 -24.08
N ASP A 591 -26.39 38.40 -25.12
CA ASP A 591 -26.09 36.97 -25.05
C ASP A 591 -24.77 36.70 -25.76
N LEU A 592 -23.97 35.79 -25.19
CA LEU A 592 -22.75 35.25 -25.78
C LEU A 592 -22.97 33.75 -26.01
N TYR A 593 -22.74 33.29 -27.23
CA TYR A 593 -22.77 31.87 -27.57
C TYR A 593 -21.34 31.34 -27.62
N PHE A 594 -21.12 30.16 -27.05
CA PHE A 594 -19.80 29.55 -27.06
C PHE A 594 -19.85 28.03 -27.18
N LYS A 595 -18.73 27.48 -27.64
CA LYS A 595 -18.48 26.04 -27.67
C LYS A 595 -17.02 25.76 -27.33
N ILE A 596 -16.80 24.79 -26.46
CA ILE A 596 -15.46 24.39 -26.01
C ILE A 596 -15.04 23.13 -26.78
N TYR A 597 -13.83 23.13 -27.31
CA TYR A 597 -13.19 22.01 -27.97
C TYR A 597 -12.06 21.49 -27.08
N TYR A 598 -11.96 20.17 -26.96
CA TYR A 598 -11.01 19.53 -26.05
C TYR A 598 -9.84 18.91 -26.81
N VAL A 599 -8.71 18.71 -26.12
CA VAL A 599 -7.48 18.14 -26.68
C VAL A 599 -7.67 16.69 -27.16
N ASP A 600 -8.59 15.95 -26.54
CA ASP A 600 -8.94 14.58 -26.94
C ASP A 600 -9.85 14.50 -28.19
N GLY A 601 -10.14 15.63 -28.83
CA GLY A 601 -10.98 15.73 -30.01
C GLY A 601 -12.48 15.75 -29.73
N SER A 602 -12.91 15.59 -28.47
CA SER A 602 -14.31 15.79 -28.10
C SER A 602 -14.68 17.28 -28.09
N GLN A 603 -15.99 17.57 -28.08
CA GLN A 603 -16.51 18.93 -28.06
C GLN A 603 -17.64 19.05 -27.04
N GLY A 604 -17.68 20.18 -26.34
CA GLY A 604 -18.77 20.55 -25.45
C GLY A 604 -20.05 20.86 -26.23
N LEU A 605 -21.15 20.96 -25.48
CA LEU A 605 -22.42 21.45 -26.02
C LEU A 605 -22.31 22.94 -26.39
N LEU A 606 -23.10 23.36 -27.36
CA LEU A 606 -23.27 24.79 -27.64
C LEU A 606 -24.02 25.42 -26.47
N GLN A 607 -23.42 26.44 -25.86
CA GLN A 607 -23.96 27.09 -24.68
C GLN A 607 -24.24 28.57 -24.95
N ARG A 608 -25.15 29.12 -24.16
CA ARG A 608 -25.55 30.52 -24.18
C ARG A 608 -25.37 31.09 -22.78
N MET A 609 -24.59 32.16 -22.70
CA MET A 609 -24.38 32.95 -21.49
C MET A 609 -25.07 34.31 -21.63
N THR A 610 -25.81 34.73 -20.62
CA THR A 610 -26.36 36.10 -20.56
C THR A 610 -25.33 36.99 -19.88
N LEU A 611 -24.92 38.07 -20.55
CA LEU A 611 -23.94 39.01 -20.00
C LEU A 611 -24.59 39.92 -18.94
N PRO A 612 -23.85 40.32 -17.88
CA PRO A 612 -24.41 41.13 -16.80
C PRO A 612 -24.89 42.50 -17.32
N GLU A 613 -26.07 42.95 -16.87
CA GLU A 613 -26.67 44.19 -17.36
C GLU A 613 -25.83 45.44 -16.99
N PRO A 614 -25.76 46.45 -17.88
CA PRO A 614 -25.20 47.74 -17.53
C PRO A 614 -26.11 48.46 -16.53
N MET A 615 -25.63 48.63 -15.29
CA MET A 615 -26.24 49.51 -14.28
C MET A 615 -26.31 50.97 -14.71
#